data_AF-A0ABC9IMN8-F1
#
_entry.id   AF-A0ABC9IMN8-F1
#
_cell.length_a   1.000
_cell.length_b   1.000
_cell.length_c   1.000
_cell.angle_alpha   90.00
_cell.angle_beta   90.00
_cell.angle_gamma   90.00
#
_symmetry.space_group_name_H-M   'P 1'
#
loop_
_entity.id
_entity.type
_entity.pdbx_description
1 polymer ?
#
loop_
_entity_poly.entity_id
_entity_poly.type
_entity_poly.pdbx_seq_one_letter_code
_entity_poly.pdbx_strand_id
1 'polypeptide(L)'
;MKRKNSAKNLAHSVLPPLTEEQKAQIASLNALPDEDIDYADAPALEEETWQTAVQGRFYKPMKVSKTIRIDADVLAWLQRPGKGYQKRLNAVLREAMLKEHEHEE
;
A
#
# COMPACT_ATOMS: atom_id res chain seq x y z
N MET A 1 -34.08 -22.13 -1.49
CA MET A 1 -32.79 -22.82 -1.28
C MET A 1 -31.72 -21.78 -0.94
N LYS A 2 -31.32 -21.61 0.33
CA LYS A 2 -30.25 -20.69 0.74
C LYS A 2 -28.90 -21.42 0.65
N ARG A 3 -27.98 -20.94 -0.18
CA ARG A 3 -26.61 -21.45 -0.25
C ARG A 3 -25.88 -21.08 1.05
N LYS A 4 -25.41 -22.09 1.78
CA LYS A 4 -24.58 -21.94 2.98
C LYS A 4 -23.13 -21.77 2.55
N ASN A 5 -22.66 -20.53 2.36
CA ASN A 5 -21.22 -20.27 2.23
C ASN A 5 -20.72 -19.75 3.58
N SER A 6 -20.46 -20.69 4.51
CA SER A 6 -19.69 -20.42 5.72
C SER A 6 -18.21 -20.58 5.39
N ALA A 7 -17.63 -19.57 4.74
CA ALA A 7 -16.19 -19.41 4.71
C ALA A 7 -15.85 -18.34 5.74
N LYS A 8 -15.03 -18.74 6.71
CA LYS A 8 -14.66 -18.01 7.93
C LYS A 8 -14.16 -16.61 7.57
N ASN A 9 -14.82 -15.56 8.06
CA ASN A 9 -14.27 -14.20 8.08
C ASN A 9 -13.11 -14.17 9.07
N LEU A 10 -11.91 -14.57 8.62
CA LEU A 10 -10.70 -14.43 9.41
C LEU A 10 -10.14 -13.02 9.19
N ALA A 11 -10.00 -12.24 10.26
CA ALA A 11 -9.33 -10.96 10.20
C ALA A 11 -7.89 -11.19 9.71
N HIS A 12 -7.44 -10.45 8.69
CA HIS A 12 -6.08 -10.55 8.13
C HIS A 12 -4.96 -10.34 9.18
N SER A 13 -5.30 -9.75 10.32
CA SER A 13 -4.41 -9.53 11.47
C SER A 13 -4.24 -10.75 12.39
N VAL A 14 -4.99 -11.84 12.21
CA VAL A 14 -4.86 -13.06 13.02
C VAL A 14 -4.84 -14.27 12.09
N LEU A 15 -3.68 -14.54 11.49
CA LEU A 15 -3.48 -15.79 10.74
C LEU A 15 -3.38 -16.97 11.72
N PRO A 16 -3.96 -18.14 11.38
CA PRO A 16 -3.78 -19.34 12.19
C PRO A 16 -2.30 -19.73 12.22
N PRO A 17 -1.83 -20.38 13.29
CA PRO A 17 -0.47 -20.90 13.34
C PRO A 17 -0.27 -21.93 12.21
N LEU A 18 0.94 -21.95 11.65
CA LEU A 18 1.31 -22.93 10.62
C LEU A 18 1.18 -24.35 11.16
N THR A 19 0.64 -25.25 10.34
CA THR A 19 0.62 -26.69 10.65
C THR A 19 2.03 -27.27 10.56
N GLU A 20 2.26 -28.41 11.20
CA GLU A 20 3.56 -29.10 11.12
C GLU A 20 3.90 -29.53 9.68
N GLU A 21 2.89 -29.91 8.90
CA GLU A 21 3.03 -30.20 7.47
C GLU A 21 3.51 -28.98 6.67
N GLN A 22 2.92 -27.80 6.94
CA GLN A 22 3.33 -26.55 6.28
C GLN A 22 4.77 -26.17 6.65
N LYS A 23 5.17 -26.35 7.91
CA LYS A 23 6.55 -26.10 8.35
C LYS A 23 7.54 -27.04 7.67
N ALA A 24 7.20 -28.33 7.57
CA ALA A 24 8.03 -29.32 6.89
C ALA A 24 8.17 -28.99 5.39
N GLN A 25 7.09 -28.57 4.75
CA GLN A 25 7.12 -28.14 3.34
C GLN A 25 8.01 -26.91 3.14
N ILE A 26 7.88 -25.89 3.99
CA ILE A 26 8.76 -24.70 3.93
C ILE A 26 10.23 -25.09 4.13
N ALA A 27 10.52 -25.99 5.08
CA ALA A 27 11.87 -26.48 5.30
C ALA A 27 12.42 -27.22 4.08
N SER A 28 11.60 -28.03 3.38
CA SER A 28 12.02 -28.68 2.13
C SER A 28 12.28 -27.69 1.00
N LEU A 29 11.45 -26.64 0.87
CA LEU A 29 11.62 -25.62 -0.16
C LEU A 29 12.87 -24.78 0.09
N ASN A 30 13.17 -24.44 1.34
CA ASN A 30 14.39 -23.70 1.71
C ASN A 30 15.68 -24.50 1.50
N ALA A 31 15.60 -25.84 1.45
CA ALA A 31 16.76 -26.71 1.23
C ALA A 31 17.01 -26.99 -0.26
N LEU A 32 16.06 -26.64 -1.14
CA LEU A 32 16.20 -26.81 -2.58
C LEU A 32 17.17 -25.75 -3.13
N PRO A 33 18.16 -26.12 -3.96
CA PRO A 33 19.04 -25.14 -4.60
C PRO A 33 18.29 -24.37 -5.69
N ASP A 34 18.70 -23.12 -5.93
CA ASP A 34 18.05 -22.23 -6.90
C ASP A 34 18.03 -22.80 -8.34
N GLU A 35 19.02 -23.62 -8.70
CA GLU A 35 19.15 -24.27 -10.01
C GLU A 35 18.02 -25.28 -10.30
N ASP A 36 17.44 -25.87 -9.24
CA ASP A 36 16.37 -26.87 -9.33
C ASP A 36 14.97 -26.23 -9.28
N ILE A 37 14.87 -24.89 -9.21
CA ILE A 37 13.59 -24.17 -9.20
C ILE A 37 13.01 -24.18 -10.62
N ASP A 38 11.81 -24.75 -10.76
CA ASP A 38 11.04 -24.72 -12.00
C ASP A 38 10.35 -23.36 -12.20
N TYR A 39 10.67 -22.68 -13.30
CA TYR A 39 10.10 -21.40 -13.71
C TYR A 39 9.13 -21.53 -14.91
N ALA A 40 8.71 -22.74 -15.28
CA ALA A 40 7.89 -22.98 -16.48
C ALA A 40 6.54 -22.24 -16.45
N ASP A 41 5.97 -21.97 -15.28
CA ASP A 41 4.71 -21.25 -15.11
C ASP A 41 4.89 -19.72 -14.99
N ALA A 42 6.07 -19.27 -14.55
CA ALA A 42 6.41 -17.88 -14.31
C ALA A 42 7.84 -17.59 -14.80
N PRO A 43 8.02 -17.22 -16.10
CA PRO A 43 9.34 -16.95 -16.63
C PRO A 43 10.00 -15.78 -15.90
N ALA A 44 11.30 -15.88 -15.68
CA ALA A 44 12.09 -14.82 -15.05
C ALA A 44 12.00 -13.52 -15.88
N LEU A 45 11.83 -12.40 -15.19
CA LEU A 45 11.81 -11.07 -15.80
C LEU A 45 13.24 -10.63 -16.11
N GLU A 46 13.49 -10.20 -17.35
CA GLU A 46 14.79 -9.67 -17.79
C GLU A 46 15.08 -8.31 -17.12
N GLU A 47 16.36 -7.96 -16.95
CA GLU A 47 16.80 -6.73 -16.29
C GLU A 47 16.21 -5.48 -16.98
N GLU A 48 16.07 -5.50 -18.31
CA GLU A 48 15.46 -4.42 -19.10
C GLU A 48 14.00 -4.13 -18.70
N THR A 49 13.27 -5.15 -18.26
CA THR A 49 11.89 -4.99 -17.77
C THR A 49 11.85 -4.32 -16.40
N TRP A 50 12.87 -4.55 -15.57
CA TRP A 50 13.03 -3.88 -14.27
C TRP A 50 13.43 -2.42 -14.44
N GLN A 51 14.25 -2.08 -15.45
CA GLN A 51 14.64 -0.70 -15.75
C GLN A 51 13.45 0.20 -16.11
N THR A 52 12.37 -0.38 -16.64
CA THR A 52 11.14 0.34 -17.01
C THR A 52 10.02 0.21 -15.97
N ALA A 53 10.26 -0.49 -14.86
CA ALA A 53 9.27 -0.70 -13.82
C ALA A 53 8.95 0.61 -13.08
N VAL A 54 7.67 0.97 -13.04
CA VAL A 54 7.20 2.15 -12.30
C VAL A 54 6.87 1.75 -10.86
N GLN A 55 7.75 2.10 -9.94
CA GLN A 55 7.48 1.91 -8.51
C GLN A 55 6.29 2.79 -8.08
N GLY A 56 5.38 2.21 -7.30
CA GLY A 56 4.31 2.98 -6.66
C GLY A 56 3.20 3.49 -7.58
N ARG A 57 3.06 2.97 -8.81
CA ARG A 57 1.95 3.35 -9.74
C ARG A 57 0.56 3.30 -9.09
N PHE A 58 0.35 2.35 -8.17
CA PHE A 58 -0.91 2.17 -7.46
C PHE A 58 -0.90 2.69 -6.02
N TYR A 59 0.19 3.31 -5.57
CA TYR A 59 0.27 3.86 -4.22
C TYR A 59 -0.73 5.01 -4.07
N LYS A 60 -1.60 4.88 -3.07
CA LYS A 60 -2.56 5.91 -2.69
C LYS A 60 -2.31 6.24 -1.22
N PRO A 61 -1.93 7.48 -0.89
CA PRO A 61 -1.78 7.90 0.50
C PRO A 61 -3.07 7.62 1.28
N MET A 62 -2.95 6.90 2.40
CA MET A 62 -4.05 6.68 3.32
C MET A 62 -4.43 8.01 3.97
N LYS A 63 -5.67 8.44 3.76
CA LYS A 63 -6.19 9.67 4.38
C LYS A 63 -6.73 9.34 5.76
N VAL A 64 -6.18 10.00 6.77
CA VAL A 64 -6.68 9.90 8.15
C VAL A 64 -7.59 11.10 8.41
N SER A 65 -8.83 10.84 8.84
CA SER A 65 -9.74 11.90 9.27
C SER A 65 -9.31 12.41 10.64
N LYS A 66 -8.96 13.70 10.72
CA LYS A 66 -8.67 14.40 11.98
C LYS A 66 -9.50 15.67 12.06
N THR A 67 -10.00 15.97 13.25
CA THR A 67 -10.72 17.22 13.53
C THR A 67 -9.71 18.30 13.90
N ILE A 68 -9.54 19.29 13.04
CA ILE A 68 -8.67 20.46 13.26
C ILE A 68 -9.50 21.75 13.21
N ARG A 69 -9.02 22.79 13.87
CA ARG A 69 -9.57 24.15 13.74
C ARG A 69 -8.74 24.91 12.71
N ILE A 70 -9.41 25.62 11.82
CA ILE A 70 -8.81 26.44 10.76
C ILE A 70 -9.46 27.81 10.85
N ASP A 71 -8.67 28.86 10.65
CA ASP A 71 -9.18 30.23 10.65
C ASP A 71 -10.21 30.45 9.51
N ALA A 72 -11.16 31.34 9.78
CA ALA A 72 -12.31 31.54 8.89
C ALA A 72 -11.90 32.15 7.53
N ASP A 73 -10.91 33.03 7.51
CA ASP A 73 -10.33 33.66 6.33
C ASP A 73 -9.55 32.67 5.46
N VAL A 74 -8.74 31.79 6.09
CA VAL A 74 -8.03 30.70 5.42
C VAL A 74 -9.03 29.73 4.79
N LEU A 75 -10.11 29.39 5.51
CA LEU A 75 -11.17 28.55 4.97
C LEU A 75 -11.88 29.21 3.79
N ALA A 76 -12.20 30.51 3.90
CA ALA A 76 -12.83 31.26 2.82
C ALA A 76 -11.94 31.32 1.56
N TRP A 77 -10.64 31.57 1.73
CA TRP A 77 -9.66 31.53 0.66
C TRP A 77 -9.59 30.14 0.00
N LEU A 78 -9.52 29.07 0.79
CA LEU A 78 -9.56 27.70 0.30
C LEU A 78 -10.88 27.34 -0.40
N GLN A 79 -11.98 28.02 -0.10
CA GLN A 79 -13.27 27.74 -0.74
C GLN A 79 -13.53 28.57 -2.01
N ARG A 80 -12.79 29.67 -2.24
CA ARG A 80 -13.00 30.61 -3.36
C ARG A 80 -13.10 29.94 -4.75
N PRO A 81 -12.25 28.98 -5.13
CA PRO A 81 -12.37 28.22 -6.39
C PRO A 81 -13.55 27.22 -6.48
N GLY A 82 -14.37 27.08 -5.42
CA GLY A 82 -15.52 26.18 -5.40
C GLY A 82 -15.28 24.86 -4.65
N LYS A 83 -15.88 23.77 -5.15
CA LYS A 83 -15.85 22.45 -4.49
C LYS A 83 -14.41 21.91 -4.36
N GLY A 84 -14.19 21.00 -3.40
CA GLY A 84 -12.91 20.31 -3.25
C GLY A 84 -11.83 21.05 -2.43
N TYR A 85 -12.22 21.95 -1.53
CA TYR A 85 -11.26 22.64 -0.63
C TYR A 85 -10.43 21.66 0.21
N GLN A 86 -11.01 20.52 0.64
CA GLN A 86 -10.29 19.48 1.40
C GLN A 86 -9.11 18.87 0.62
N LYS A 87 -9.27 18.67 -0.70
CA LYS A 87 -8.19 18.16 -1.56
C LYS A 87 -7.07 19.20 -1.67
N ARG A 88 -7.43 20.48 -1.75
CA ARG A 88 -6.49 21.61 -1.84
C ARG A 88 -5.75 21.83 -0.52
N LEU A 89 -6.46 21.78 0.60
CA LEU A 89 -5.87 21.81 1.94
C LEU A 89 -4.79 20.73 2.07
N ASN A 90 -5.09 19.48 1.70
CA ASN A 90 -4.11 18.40 1.76
C ASN A 90 -2.94 18.59 0.78
N ALA A 91 -3.14 19.27 -0.35
CA ALA A 91 -2.05 19.58 -1.29
C ALA A 91 -1.11 20.63 -0.70
N VAL A 92 -1.65 21.70 -0.12
CA VAL A 92 -0.86 22.76 0.56
C VAL A 92 -0.06 22.18 1.72
N LEU A 93 -0.67 21.34 2.57
CA LEU A 93 0.03 20.70 3.68
C LEU A 93 1.18 19.79 3.20
N ARG A 94 0.98 19.07 2.09
CA ARG A 94 2.03 18.22 1.50
C ARG A 94 3.18 19.07 0.95
N GLU A 95 2.87 20.16 0.27
CA GLU A 95 3.89 21.06 -0.26
C GLU A 95 4.72 21.70 0.86
N ALA A 96 4.07 22.13 1.95
CA ALA A 96 4.77 22.67 3.12
C ALA A 96 5.70 21.62 3.76
N MET A 97 5.21 20.39 3.95
CA MET A 97 5.98 19.28 4.49
C MET A 97 7.21 18.94 3.63
N LEU A 98 7.07 18.93 2.30
CA LEU A 98 8.19 18.65 1.39
C LEU A 98 9.24 19.76 1.41
N LYS A 99 8.80 21.03 1.42
CA LYS A 99 9.71 22.18 1.51
C LYS A 99 10.52 22.17 2.80
N GLU A 100 9.90 21.82 3.92
CA GLU A 100 10.59 21.69 5.21
C GLU A 100 11.68 20.60 5.15
N HIS A 101 11.35 19.45 4.55
CA HIS A 101 12.29 18.33 4.40
C HIS A 101 13.45 18.62 3.43
N GLU A 102 13.26 19.54 2.46
CA GLU A 102 14.33 20.02 1.56
C GLU A 102 15.28 21.03 2.24
N HIS A 103 14.88 21.64 3.35
CA HIS A 103 15.70 22.62 4.08
C HIS A 103 16.57 22.00 5.19
N GLU A 104 16.28 20.77 5.60
CA GLU A 104 17.03 20.02 6.61
C GLU A 104 18.17 19.15 6.03
N GLU A 105 18.24 19.04 4.71
CA GLU A 105 19.32 18.38 3.94
C GLU A 105 20.33 19.41 3.40
#